data_AF-A0A8J7Z174-F1
#
_entry.id   AF-A0A8J7Z174-F1
#
_cell.length_a   1.000
_cell.length_b   1.000
_cell.length_c   1.000
_cell.angle_alpha   90.00
_cell.angle_beta   90.00
_cell.angle_gamma   90.00
#
_symmetry.space_group_name_H-M   'P 1'
#
loop_
_entity.id
_entity.type
_entity.pdbx_description
1 polymer ?
#
loop_
_entity_poly.entity_id
_entity_poly.type
_entity_poly.pdbx_seq_one_letter_code
_entity_poly.pdbx_strand_id
1 'polypeptide(L)'
;MLLPLTQNLGKATVTRGMALQLAIALTQARSTKRSDQGLTLIEGLVAIIIVTITVVSITPPIFWATGSRVQTRRAEQALQLAQGEIDRVRALVERDKFELADLPPAAGDEEEVRKAATTDPGIAAPNSAQESNKIVTADPKCSANKSNTLIPDSKEKYIQVDVDTDGSCEADFLVQTFRSTGLNSSGDALVPGEKPAAFVMGVRVYSFVARDNLNANKGEKEQVSLKGTTGLGNQLQRPLAVLYTTVVPSNASANVDLYRALCKPTNADLQGSRKC
;
A
#
# COMPACT_ATOMS: atom_id res chain seq x y z
N MET A 1 13.86 53.96 38.25
CA MET A 1 14.25 53.03 39.33
C MET A 1 14.57 51.70 38.64
N LEU A 2 15.74 51.64 38.00
CA LEU A 2 17.00 51.02 38.45
C LEU A 2 17.13 49.57 37.92
N LEU A 3 18.00 49.46 36.90
CA LEU A 3 18.68 48.25 36.42
C LEU A 3 19.41 47.51 37.55
N PRO A 4 19.70 46.21 37.35
CA PRO A 4 21.07 45.78 36.94
C PRO A 4 21.00 44.71 35.81
N LEU A 5 21.89 44.51 34.83
CA LEU A 5 23.35 44.62 34.64
C LEU A 5 24.22 43.78 35.59
N THR A 6 24.52 42.54 35.16
CA THR A 6 25.81 41.80 35.34
C THR A 6 25.79 40.62 34.35
N GLN A 7 26.37 40.71 33.15
CA GLN A 7 27.72 40.23 32.80
C GLN A 7 28.25 39.06 33.65
N ASN A 8 28.47 37.91 33.01
CA ASN A 8 29.67 37.11 33.30
C ASN A 8 30.23 36.43 32.05
N LEU A 9 31.53 36.62 31.88
CA LEU A 9 32.40 36.13 30.82
C LEU A 9 32.76 34.65 31.08
N GLY A 10 32.80 33.87 30.02
CA GLY A 10 33.40 32.54 30.02
C GLY A 10 33.80 32.13 28.62
N LYS A 11 34.92 32.67 28.13
CA LYS A 11 35.61 32.21 26.92
C LYS A 11 36.12 30.79 27.12
N ALA A 12 35.81 29.88 26.20
CA ALA A 12 36.67 28.74 25.90
C ALA A 12 36.46 28.34 24.43
N THR A 13 37.22 28.98 23.56
CA THR A 13 37.47 28.56 22.19
C THR A 13 38.38 27.32 22.26
N VAL A 14 37.86 26.13 21.96
CA VAL A 14 38.68 24.95 21.71
C VAL A 14 38.63 24.64 20.22
N THR A 15 39.57 25.27 19.53
CA THR A 15 40.07 24.92 18.22
C THR A 15 40.67 23.49 18.20
N ARG A 16 40.54 22.83 17.04
CA ARG A 16 41.39 21.75 16.53
C ARG A 16 41.22 20.36 17.17
N GLY A 17 40.34 19.58 16.56
CA GLY A 17 40.37 18.11 16.54
C GLY A 17 40.60 17.57 15.13
N MET A 18 41.45 18.24 14.34
CA MET A 18 41.97 17.76 13.06
C MET A 18 43.02 16.68 13.36
N ALA A 19 42.57 15.52 13.86
CA ALA A 19 43.44 14.43 14.31
C ALA A 19 42.85 13.05 13.99
N LEU A 20 42.14 12.93 12.87
CA LEU A 20 41.81 11.63 12.26
C LEU A 20 42.10 11.64 10.75
N GLN A 21 43.23 12.24 10.37
CA GLN A 21 43.79 12.23 9.01
C GLN A 21 45.25 11.74 9.01
N LEU A 22 45.73 11.17 10.12
CA LEU A 22 47.12 10.75 10.28
C LEU A 22 47.27 9.23 10.50
N ALA A 23 46.43 8.42 9.84
CA ALA A 23 46.63 6.97 9.72
C ALA A 23 46.84 6.51 8.26
N ILE A 24 47.00 7.45 7.31
CA ILE A 24 47.27 7.16 5.90
C ILE A 24 48.70 7.57 5.49
N ALA A 25 49.48 8.16 6.40
CA ALA A 25 50.80 8.74 6.07
C ALA A 25 52.01 7.80 6.31
N LEU A 26 51.82 6.51 6.60
CA LEU A 26 52.95 5.57 6.84
C LEU A 26 52.92 4.27 6.02
N THR A 27 52.12 4.19 4.97
CA THR A 27 52.21 3.13 3.94
C THR A 27 52.94 3.59 2.68
N GLN A 28 53.84 4.58 2.78
CA GLN A 28 54.75 4.97 1.71
C GLN A 28 56.19 5.04 2.21
N ALA A 29 56.87 3.89 2.22
CA ALA A 29 58.30 3.78 1.88
C ALA A 29 58.81 2.35 2.05
N ARG A 30 58.49 1.47 1.09
CA ARG A 30 59.40 0.39 0.72
C ARG A 30 59.37 0.23 -0.79
N SER A 31 60.13 1.10 -1.46
CA SER A 31 60.59 0.88 -2.83
C SER A 31 61.61 -0.25 -2.81
N THR A 32 61.15 -1.49 -2.89
CA THR A 32 61.96 -2.60 -3.38
C THR A 32 62.22 -2.34 -4.87
N LYS A 33 63.49 -2.36 -5.28
CA LYS A 33 63.91 -2.12 -6.67
C LYS A 33 63.07 -2.98 -7.61
N ARG A 34 62.14 -2.34 -8.33
CA ARG A 34 61.33 -2.95 -9.38
C ARG A 34 62.23 -3.16 -10.58
N SER A 35 62.21 -4.39 -11.09
CA SER A 35 62.52 -4.65 -12.49
C SER A 35 61.53 -3.82 -13.31
N ASP A 36 61.97 -2.70 -13.88
CA ASP A 36 61.21 -1.91 -14.85
C ASP A 36 61.13 -2.72 -16.16
N GLN A 37 60.31 -3.78 -16.15
CA GLN A 37 59.70 -4.30 -17.37
C GLN A 37 58.51 -3.40 -17.66
N GLY A 38 58.56 -2.72 -18.81
CA GLY A 38 57.63 -1.66 -19.19
C GLY A 38 56.17 -2.07 -19.04
N LEU A 39 55.48 -1.46 -18.08
CA LEU A 39 54.03 -1.25 -18.12
C LEU A 39 53.74 -0.42 -19.36
N THR A 40 53.46 -1.10 -20.46
CA THR A 40 53.17 -0.43 -21.73
C THR A 40 51.84 0.32 -21.59
N LEU A 41 51.73 1.51 -22.20
CA LEU A 41 50.47 2.30 -22.25
C LEU A 41 49.26 1.46 -22.67
N ILE A 42 49.50 0.43 -23.49
CA ILE A 42 48.46 -0.50 -23.96
C ILE A 42 47.94 -1.42 -22.86
N GLU A 43 48.77 -1.85 -21.90
CA GLU A 43 48.35 -2.68 -20.76
C GLU A 43 47.42 -1.89 -19.82
N GLY A 44 47.75 -0.61 -19.55
CA GLY A 44 46.88 0.28 -18.79
C GLY A 44 45.55 0.55 -19.48
N LEU A 45 45.56 0.70 -20.82
CA LEU A 45 44.35 0.87 -21.62
C LEU A 45 43.45 -0.38 -21.60
N VAL A 46 44.04 -1.56 -21.75
CA VAL A 46 43.31 -2.84 -21.66
C VAL A 46 42.74 -3.05 -20.27
N ALA A 47 43.47 -2.70 -19.20
CA ALA A 47 42.98 -2.81 -17.84
C ALA A 47 41.72 -1.95 -17.61
N ILE A 48 41.71 -0.69 -18.08
CA ILE A 48 40.52 0.19 -17.98
C ILE A 48 39.35 -0.41 -18.77
N ILE A 49 39.58 -0.94 -19.98
CA ILE A 49 38.53 -1.58 -20.78
C ILE A 49 37.93 -2.78 -20.04
N ILE A 50 38.75 -3.66 -19.47
CA ILE A 50 38.29 -4.83 -18.72
C ILE A 50 37.48 -4.39 -17.49
N VAL A 51 37.96 -3.39 -16.74
CA VAL A 51 37.24 -2.88 -15.57
C VAL A 51 35.89 -2.28 -15.97
N THR A 52 35.83 -1.47 -17.04
CA THR A 52 34.56 -0.86 -17.48
C THR A 52 33.55 -1.92 -17.94
N ILE A 53 33.98 -2.93 -18.72
CA ILE A 53 33.11 -4.04 -19.13
C ILE A 53 32.60 -4.82 -17.91
N THR A 54 33.47 -5.06 -16.92
CA THR A 54 33.11 -5.78 -15.69
C THR A 54 32.11 -5.00 -14.84
N VAL A 55 32.26 -3.68 -14.72
CA VAL A 55 31.31 -2.84 -13.97
C VAL A 55 29.96 -2.77 -14.68
N VAL A 56 29.96 -2.62 -16.01
CA VAL A 56 28.71 -2.57 -16.81
C VAL A 56 27.98 -3.91 -16.78
N SER A 57 28.68 -5.05 -16.69
CA SER A 57 28.03 -6.36 -16.63
C SER A 57 27.41 -6.68 -15.25
N ILE A 58 27.96 -6.15 -14.16
CA ILE A 58 27.47 -6.39 -12.78
C ILE A 58 26.32 -5.44 -12.39
N THR A 59 26.21 -4.27 -13.02
CA THR A 59 25.23 -3.24 -12.64
C THR A 59 23.76 -3.65 -12.85
N PRO A 60 23.35 -4.23 -14.00
CA PRO A 60 21.95 -4.53 -14.27
C PRO A 60 21.30 -5.51 -13.27
N PRO A 61 21.93 -6.63 -12.86
CA PRO A 61 21.38 -7.52 -11.85
C PRO A 61 21.14 -6.85 -10.48
N ILE A 62 22.02 -5.94 -10.07
CA ILE A 62 21.89 -5.24 -8.78
C ILE A 62 20.67 -4.31 -8.80
N PHE A 63 20.53 -3.51 -9.86
CA PHE A 63 19.40 -2.60 -10.01
C PHE A 63 18.07 -3.38 -10.00
N TRP A 64 18.02 -4.49 -10.74
CA TRP A 64 16.87 -5.39 -10.76
C TRP A 64 16.51 -5.92 -9.36
N ALA A 65 17.50 -6.38 -8.60
CA ALA A 65 17.30 -6.90 -7.25
C ALA A 65 16.79 -5.84 -6.26
N THR A 66 17.19 -4.58 -6.42
CA THR A 66 16.68 -3.48 -5.56
C THR A 66 15.25 -3.08 -5.92
N GLY A 67 14.91 -3.03 -7.21
CA GLY A 67 13.57 -2.67 -7.68
C GLY A 67 12.50 -3.66 -7.21
N SER A 68 12.79 -4.97 -7.28
CA SER A 68 11.84 -5.99 -6.83
C SER A 68 11.54 -5.90 -5.32
N ARG A 69 12.55 -5.61 -4.49
CA ARG A 69 12.36 -5.44 -3.03
C ARG A 69 11.44 -4.28 -2.68
N VAL A 70 11.57 -3.14 -3.37
CA VAL A 70 10.71 -1.97 -3.12
C VAL A 70 9.27 -2.28 -3.53
N GLN A 71 9.07 -2.94 -4.67
CA GLN A 71 7.75 -3.35 -5.12
C GLN A 71 7.11 -4.36 -4.17
N THR A 72 7.87 -5.36 -3.68
CA THR A 72 7.39 -6.32 -2.69
C THR A 72 6.95 -5.63 -1.41
N ARG A 73 7.75 -4.70 -0.87
CA ARG A 73 7.38 -3.95 0.34
C ARG A 73 6.10 -3.15 0.17
N ARG A 74 5.94 -2.45 -0.96
CA ARG A 74 4.71 -1.69 -1.25
C ARG A 74 3.49 -2.60 -1.38
N ALA A 75 3.65 -3.78 -2.00
CA ALA A 75 2.59 -4.76 -2.10
C ALA A 75 2.21 -5.35 -0.72
N GLU A 76 3.19 -5.59 0.15
CA GLU A 76 2.97 -6.04 1.53
C GLU A 76 2.24 -4.97 2.35
N GLN A 77 2.64 -3.70 2.25
CA GLN A 77 1.93 -2.59 2.90
C GLN A 77 0.49 -2.46 2.41
N ALA A 78 0.27 -2.54 1.09
CA ALA A 78 -1.07 -2.51 0.52
C ALA A 78 -1.94 -3.68 1.02
N LEU A 79 -1.35 -4.87 1.17
CA LEU A 79 -2.05 -6.04 1.70
C LEU A 79 -2.40 -5.86 3.18
N GLN A 80 -1.47 -5.35 4.00
CA GLN A 80 -1.72 -5.05 5.41
C GLN A 80 -2.84 -4.01 5.57
N LEU A 81 -2.85 -2.98 4.72
CA LEU A 81 -3.91 -1.97 4.71
C LEU A 81 -5.27 -2.58 4.36
N ALA A 82 -5.33 -3.45 3.34
CA ALA A 82 -6.56 -4.14 2.96
C ALA A 82 -7.08 -5.06 4.07
N GLN A 83 -6.19 -5.79 4.75
CA GLN A 83 -6.53 -6.65 5.89
C GLN A 83 -7.01 -5.84 7.09
N GLY A 84 -6.32 -4.73 7.42
CA GLY A 84 -6.72 -3.85 8.51
C GLY A 84 -8.13 -3.29 8.33
N GLU A 85 -8.53 -2.99 7.09
CA GLU A 85 -9.89 -2.52 6.80
C GLU A 85 -10.95 -3.63 6.95
N ILE A 86 -10.63 -4.86 6.54
CA ILE A 86 -11.47 -6.04 6.80
C ILE A 86 -11.64 -6.25 8.31
N ASP A 87 -10.54 -6.20 9.06
CA ASP A 87 -10.54 -6.43 10.50
C ASP A 87 -11.31 -5.33 11.24
N ARG A 88 -11.20 -4.06 10.79
CA ARG A 88 -12.00 -2.94 11.29
C ARG A 88 -13.49 -3.21 11.14
N VAL A 89 -13.92 -3.58 9.93
CA VAL A 89 -15.34 -3.87 9.64
C VAL A 89 -15.82 -5.09 10.44
N ARG A 90 -15.02 -6.16 10.50
CA ARG A 90 -15.35 -7.35 11.30
C ARG A 90 -15.52 -6.99 12.78
N ALA A 91 -14.60 -6.23 13.35
CA ALA A 91 -14.69 -5.80 14.74
C ALA A 91 -15.92 -4.91 15.02
N LEU A 92 -16.33 -4.09 14.05
CA LEU A 92 -17.57 -3.29 14.15
C LEU A 92 -18.81 -4.19 14.17
N VAL A 93 -18.88 -5.16 13.25
CA VAL A 93 -20.01 -6.11 13.15
C VAL A 93 -20.10 -7.02 14.37
N GLU A 94 -18.97 -7.52 14.87
CA GLU A 94 -18.93 -8.38 16.07
C GLU A 94 -19.41 -7.65 17.34
N ARG A 95 -19.24 -6.32 17.41
CA ARG A 95 -19.65 -5.51 18.55
C ARG A 95 -21.11 -5.09 18.49
N ASP A 96 -21.80 -5.32 17.37
CA ASP A 96 -23.19 -4.92 17.12
C ASP A 96 -23.47 -3.43 17.42
N LYS A 97 -22.44 -2.58 17.28
CA LYS A 97 -22.48 -1.14 17.55
C LYS A 97 -22.05 -0.36 16.31
N PHE A 98 -22.73 -0.60 15.20
CA PHE A 98 -22.48 0.07 13.93
C PHE A 98 -23.77 0.59 13.34
N GLU A 99 -23.70 1.71 12.64
CA GLU A 99 -24.74 2.19 11.74
C GLU A 99 -24.43 1.79 10.30
N LEU A 100 -25.42 1.88 9.42
CA LEU A 100 -25.22 1.59 7.99
C LEU A 100 -24.13 2.46 7.35
N ALA A 101 -23.92 3.67 7.88
CA ALA A 101 -22.86 4.59 7.45
C ALA A 101 -21.45 4.17 7.91
N ASP A 102 -21.35 3.30 8.92
CA ASP A 102 -20.06 2.78 9.42
C ASP A 102 -19.60 1.54 8.64
N LEU A 103 -20.43 1.04 7.72
CA LEU A 103 -20.11 -0.07 6.83
C LEU A 103 -19.69 0.46 5.45
N PRO A 104 -18.88 -0.33 4.69
CA PRO A 104 -18.63 -0.04 3.29
C PRO A 104 -19.94 0.15 2.50
N PRO A 105 -19.91 0.95 1.41
CA PRO A 105 -21.08 1.18 0.59
C PRO A 105 -21.53 -0.12 -0.09
N ALA A 106 -22.84 -0.34 -0.13
CA ALA A 106 -23.42 -1.47 -0.84
C ALA A 106 -23.25 -1.29 -2.35
N ALA A 107 -22.80 -2.35 -3.02
CA ALA A 107 -22.40 -2.30 -4.41
C ALA A 107 -23.16 -3.23 -5.35
N GLY A 108 -24.04 -4.08 -4.81
CA GLY A 108 -24.81 -5.08 -5.53
C GLY A 108 -25.09 -6.27 -4.63
N ASP A 109 -25.53 -7.37 -5.23
CA ASP A 109 -25.75 -8.63 -4.52
C ASP A 109 -24.42 -9.38 -4.26
N GLU A 110 -24.46 -10.42 -3.44
CA GLU A 110 -23.28 -11.21 -3.02
C GLU A 110 -22.46 -11.74 -4.21
N GLU A 111 -23.15 -12.15 -5.27
CA GLU A 111 -22.52 -12.70 -6.48
C GLU A 111 -21.75 -11.62 -7.25
N GLU A 112 -22.31 -10.41 -7.37
CA GLU A 112 -21.65 -9.28 -8.03
C GLU A 112 -20.38 -8.88 -7.29
N VAL A 113 -20.42 -8.87 -5.95
CA VAL A 113 -19.27 -8.52 -5.12
C VAL A 113 -18.18 -9.58 -5.18
N ARG A 114 -18.52 -10.87 -5.11
CA ARG A 114 -17.53 -11.97 -5.21
C ARG A 114 -16.84 -12.02 -6.57
N LYS A 115 -17.57 -11.67 -7.63
CA LYS A 115 -17.05 -11.66 -9.00
C LYS A 115 -16.57 -10.28 -9.44
N ALA A 116 -16.48 -9.31 -8.53
CA ALA A 116 -16.16 -7.93 -8.87
C ALA A 116 -14.80 -7.79 -9.59
N ALA A 117 -13.86 -8.71 -9.39
CA ALA A 117 -12.59 -8.73 -10.12
C ALA A 117 -12.67 -9.33 -11.53
N THR A 118 -13.65 -10.18 -11.83
CA THR A 118 -13.65 -11.06 -13.01
C THR A 118 -14.87 -10.94 -13.92
N THR A 119 -15.97 -10.30 -13.50
CA THR A 119 -17.16 -10.10 -14.34
C THR A 119 -17.38 -8.66 -14.79
N ASP A 120 -18.07 -8.52 -15.93
CA ASP A 120 -18.57 -7.26 -16.47
C ASP A 120 -20.10 -7.34 -16.66
N PRO A 121 -20.91 -6.39 -16.15
CA PRO A 121 -20.53 -5.17 -15.43
C PRO A 121 -20.36 -5.44 -13.91
N GLY A 122 -19.20 -5.93 -13.48
CA GLY A 122 -18.85 -5.99 -12.06
C GLY A 122 -18.54 -4.60 -11.49
N ILE A 123 -18.21 -4.54 -10.21
CA ILE A 123 -17.92 -3.26 -9.51
C ILE A 123 -16.75 -2.53 -10.17
N ALA A 124 -17.04 -1.37 -10.76
CA ALA A 124 -16.08 -0.53 -11.45
C ALA A 124 -14.88 -0.14 -10.55
N ALA A 125 -13.76 0.21 -11.18
CA ALA A 125 -12.67 0.87 -10.48
C ALA A 125 -13.15 2.24 -9.98
N PRO A 126 -12.60 2.75 -8.86
CA PRO A 126 -13.03 4.03 -8.33
C PRO A 126 -12.53 5.16 -9.26
N ASN A 127 -13.27 6.25 -9.33
CA ASN A 127 -12.99 7.35 -10.27
C ASN A 127 -12.95 8.73 -9.61
N SER A 128 -13.07 8.79 -8.28
CA SER A 128 -13.00 10.04 -7.55
C SER A 128 -12.59 9.81 -6.09
N ALA A 129 -11.98 10.83 -5.50
CA ALA A 129 -11.67 10.82 -4.07
C ALA A 129 -12.93 11.12 -3.25
N GLN A 130 -13.05 10.50 -2.08
CA GLN A 130 -14.11 10.79 -1.10
C GLN A 130 -14.08 12.25 -0.66
N GLU A 131 -12.89 12.72 -0.28
CA GLU A 131 -12.61 14.09 0.10
C GLU A 131 -11.38 14.54 -0.66
N SER A 132 -11.53 15.57 -1.50
CA SER A 132 -10.40 16.13 -2.24
C SER A 132 -9.36 16.69 -1.26
N ASN A 133 -8.10 16.30 -1.43
CA ASN A 133 -6.95 16.71 -0.60
C ASN A 133 -7.03 16.37 0.90
N LYS A 134 -7.88 15.41 1.28
CA LYS A 134 -7.86 14.83 2.63
C LYS A 134 -7.27 13.44 2.60
N ILE A 135 -6.47 13.13 3.63
CA ILE A 135 -5.73 11.88 3.79
C ILE A 135 -6.03 11.26 5.15
N VAL A 136 -6.18 9.95 5.17
CA VAL A 136 -6.21 9.16 6.40
C VAL A 136 -4.76 8.89 6.78
N THR A 137 -4.34 9.42 7.93
CA THR A 137 -2.95 9.31 8.41
C THR A 137 -2.92 9.25 9.93
N ALA A 138 -1.93 8.52 10.44
CA ALA A 138 -1.58 8.50 11.86
C ALA A 138 -0.66 9.67 12.25
N ASP A 139 -0.08 10.39 11.28
CA ASP A 139 0.87 11.47 11.55
C ASP A 139 0.15 12.71 12.16
N PRO A 140 0.51 13.11 13.40
CA PRO A 140 -0.08 14.29 14.02
C PRO A 140 0.24 15.61 13.29
N LYS A 141 1.32 15.67 12.50
CA LYS A 141 1.72 16.85 11.72
C LYS A 141 0.76 17.14 10.57
N CYS A 142 0.04 16.13 10.09
CA CYS A 142 -0.86 16.23 8.95
C CYS A 142 -2.30 16.65 9.31
N SER A 143 -2.50 17.25 10.49
CA SER A 143 -3.82 17.64 11.02
C SER A 143 -4.65 18.52 10.08
N ALA A 144 -4.03 19.41 9.29
CA ALA A 144 -4.75 20.27 8.33
C ALA A 144 -5.42 19.47 7.19
N ASN A 145 -4.77 18.38 6.74
CA ASN A 145 -5.22 17.54 5.64
C ASN A 145 -5.81 16.22 6.12
N LYS A 146 -5.96 16.02 7.43
CA LYS A 146 -6.48 14.78 7.98
C LYS A 146 -7.95 14.60 7.62
N SER A 147 -8.29 13.44 7.07
CA SER A 147 -9.65 12.95 6.94
C SER A 147 -10.05 12.22 8.22
N ASN A 148 -11.27 12.45 8.68
CA ASN A 148 -11.90 11.63 9.71
C ASN A 148 -12.72 10.48 9.09
N THR A 149 -12.84 10.47 7.76
CA THR A 149 -13.63 9.51 7.01
C THR A 149 -12.75 8.32 6.66
N LEU A 150 -13.06 7.17 7.26
CA LEU A 150 -12.33 5.91 7.04
C LEU A 150 -12.95 5.04 5.94
N ILE A 151 -14.06 5.48 5.35
CA ILE A 151 -14.87 4.69 4.41
C ILE A 151 -15.36 5.60 3.28
N PRO A 152 -15.23 5.22 2.01
CA PRO A 152 -15.90 5.91 0.91
C PRO A 152 -17.43 5.89 1.08
N ASP A 153 -18.11 6.98 0.71
CA ASP A 153 -19.59 7.03 0.77
C ASP A 153 -20.28 6.27 -0.38
N SER A 154 -19.54 5.96 -1.44
CA SER A 154 -20.02 5.24 -2.62
C SER A 154 -18.95 4.29 -3.15
N LYS A 155 -19.38 3.25 -3.87
CA LYS A 155 -18.47 2.24 -4.44
C LYS A 155 -17.54 2.82 -5.51
N GLU A 156 -17.87 3.94 -6.12
CA GLU A 156 -17.07 4.63 -7.14
C GLU A 156 -15.96 5.51 -6.56
N LYS A 157 -15.89 5.64 -5.23
CA LYS A 157 -14.92 6.51 -4.56
C LYS A 157 -13.80 5.75 -3.86
N TYR A 158 -12.69 6.44 -3.67
CA TYR A 158 -11.57 5.98 -2.85
C TYR A 158 -11.24 6.95 -1.72
N ILE A 159 -10.71 6.44 -0.62
CA ILE A 159 -10.02 7.24 0.40
C ILE A 159 -8.52 7.29 0.09
N GLN A 160 -7.88 8.39 0.45
CA GLN A 160 -6.44 8.54 0.32
C GLN A 160 -5.80 8.19 1.67
N VAL A 161 -4.80 7.31 1.68
CA VAL A 161 -4.15 6.82 2.90
C VAL A 161 -2.65 7.05 2.80
N ASP A 162 -2.12 7.66 3.85
CA ASP A 162 -0.70 7.85 4.11
C ASP A 162 -0.29 6.86 5.20
N VAL A 163 0.73 6.04 4.91
CA VAL A 163 1.21 5.01 5.85
C VAL A 163 2.59 5.31 6.42
N ASP A 164 3.38 6.16 5.77
CA ASP A 164 4.68 6.56 6.28
C ASP A 164 4.55 7.85 7.10
N THR A 165 4.71 7.73 8.41
CA THR A 165 4.66 8.88 9.33
C THR A 165 5.94 9.74 9.21
N ASP A 166 6.31 10.09 7.97
CA ASP A 166 7.52 10.81 7.61
C ASP A 166 7.32 12.34 7.60
N GLY A 167 6.06 12.79 7.69
CA GLY A 167 5.66 14.19 7.74
C GLY A 167 5.46 14.84 6.36
N SER A 168 5.48 14.07 5.27
CA SER A 168 5.19 14.54 3.91
C SER A 168 3.72 14.93 3.75
N CYS A 169 2.81 14.28 4.49
CA CYS A 169 1.37 14.45 4.37
C CYS A 169 0.85 14.22 2.94
N GLU A 170 1.52 13.32 2.22
CA GLU A 170 1.12 12.84 0.90
C GLU A 170 0.57 11.42 1.05
N ALA A 171 -0.44 11.07 0.24
CA ALA A 171 -0.98 9.72 0.29
C ALA A 171 -0.09 8.75 -0.49
N ASP A 172 0.13 7.57 0.07
CA ASP A 172 0.82 6.45 -0.58
C ASP A 172 -0.14 5.56 -1.37
N PHE A 173 -1.35 5.41 -0.82
CA PHE A 173 -2.33 4.44 -1.27
C PHE A 173 -3.72 5.08 -1.44
N LEU A 174 -4.49 4.48 -2.34
CA LEU A 174 -5.89 4.81 -2.56
C LEU A 174 -6.70 3.55 -2.26
N VAL A 175 -7.64 3.62 -1.33
CA VAL A 175 -8.40 2.45 -0.88
C VAL A 175 -9.85 2.59 -1.32
N GLN A 176 -10.33 1.60 -2.07
CA GLN A 176 -11.72 1.41 -2.42
C GLN A 176 -12.26 0.24 -1.59
N THR A 177 -13.37 0.48 -0.90
CA THR A 177 -14.09 -0.57 -0.16
C THR A 177 -15.52 -0.61 -0.64
N PHE A 178 -16.09 -1.80 -0.70
CA PHE A 178 -17.49 -2.01 -1.04
C PHE A 178 -17.99 -3.31 -0.44
N ARG A 179 -19.31 -3.46 -0.34
CA ARG A 179 -19.94 -4.69 0.16
C ARG A 179 -21.16 -5.10 -0.65
N SER A 180 -21.63 -6.32 -0.45
CA SER A 180 -22.95 -6.72 -0.91
C SER A 180 -24.04 -6.05 -0.08
N THR A 181 -25.25 -6.00 -0.64
CA THR A 181 -26.48 -5.64 0.09
C THR A 181 -26.54 -6.37 1.42
N GLY A 182 -26.29 -7.69 1.40
CA GLY A 182 -26.21 -8.54 2.58
C GLY A 182 -27.53 -9.26 2.88
N LEU A 183 -27.49 -10.06 3.93
CA LEU A 183 -28.64 -10.76 4.49
C LEU A 183 -28.96 -10.23 5.90
N ASN A 184 -30.24 -10.31 6.28
CA ASN A 184 -30.68 -10.04 7.64
C ASN A 184 -30.31 -11.20 8.59
N SER A 185 -30.65 -11.10 9.88
CA SER A 185 -30.36 -12.13 10.89
C SER A 185 -31.04 -13.48 10.64
N SER A 186 -32.07 -13.53 9.79
CA SER A 186 -32.77 -14.74 9.38
C SER A 186 -32.19 -15.40 8.12
N GLY A 187 -31.26 -14.72 7.43
CA GLY A 187 -30.68 -15.19 6.17
C GLY A 187 -31.50 -14.83 4.93
N ASP A 188 -32.44 -13.90 5.05
CA ASP A 188 -33.24 -13.37 3.96
C ASP A 188 -32.63 -12.07 3.41
N ALA A 189 -33.04 -11.68 2.20
CA ALA A 189 -32.64 -10.41 1.60
C ALA A 189 -33.05 -9.23 2.49
N LEU A 190 -32.15 -8.27 2.66
CA LEU A 190 -32.40 -7.09 3.49
C LEU A 190 -33.51 -6.21 2.93
N VAL A 191 -34.33 -5.70 3.84
CA VAL A 191 -35.25 -4.60 3.53
C VAL A 191 -34.54 -3.24 3.68
N PRO A 192 -34.96 -2.19 2.94
CA PRO A 192 -34.35 -0.87 3.05
C PRO A 192 -34.37 -0.34 4.49
N GLY A 193 -33.19 0.05 4.99
CA GLY A 193 -33.01 0.58 6.36
C GLY A 193 -32.66 -0.46 7.42
N GLU A 194 -32.65 -1.75 7.08
CA GLU A 194 -32.18 -2.79 7.98
C GLU A 194 -30.64 -2.93 7.94
N LYS A 195 -30.04 -3.30 9.08
CA LYS A 195 -28.59 -3.55 9.18
C LYS A 195 -28.28 -4.97 8.71
N PRO A 196 -27.28 -5.15 7.83
CA PRO A 196 -26.89 -6.50 7.39
C PRO A 196 -26.30 -7.29 8.57
N ALA A 197 -26.81 -8.49 8.77
CA ALA A 197 -26.19 -9.46 9.67
C ALA A 197 -25.05 -10.20 8.97
N ALA A 198 -25.13 -10.40 7.65
CA ALA A 198 -24.09 -11.13 6.92
C ALA A 198 -23.91 -10.52 5.53
N PHE A 199 -22.67 -10.35 5.07
CA PHE A 199 -22.39 -9.77 3.75
C PHE A 199 -21.02 -10.19 3.22
N VAL A 200 -20.83 -10.03 1.91
CA VAL A 200 -19.49 -10.11 1.29
C VAL A 200 -18.93 -8.70 1.19
N MET A 201 -17.66 -8.50 1.53
CA MET A 201 -16.97 -7.24 1.28
C MET A 201 -15.75 -7.44 0.39
N GLY A 202 -15.44 -6.40 -0.39
CA GLY A 202 -14.24 -6.29 -1.20
C GLY A 202 -13.44 -5.05 -0.82
N VAL A 203 -12.12 -5.20 -0.79
CA VAL A 203 -11.18 -4.10 -0.59
C VAL A 203 -10.16 -4.13 -1.73
N ARG A 204 -9.99 -2.99 -2.40
CA ARG A 204 -8.96 -2.79 -3.42
C ARG A 204 -8.06 -1.65 -3.00
N VAL A 205 -6.76 -1.89 -3.05
CA VAL A 205 -5.74 -0.90 -2.69
C VAL A 205 -4.92 -0.59 -3.92
N TYR A 206 -5.00 0.64 -4.40
CA TYR A 206 -4.23 1.17 -5.51
C TYR A 206 -3.05 1.97 -4.97
N SER A 207 -1.98 2.09 -5.77
CA SER A 207 -0.93 3.06 -5.46
C SER A 207 -1.43 4.48 -5.76
N PHE A 208 -0.93 5.48 -5.04
CA PHE A 208 -1.22 6.89 -5.31
C PHE A 208 -0.93 7.31 -6.75
N VAL A 209 0.08 6.71 -7.39
CA VAL A 209 0.40 7.00 -8.80
C VAL A 209 -0.72 6.62 -9.78
N ALA A 210 -1.70 5.81 -9.33
CA ALA A 210 -2.87 5.46 -10.14
C ALA A 210 -3.95 6.56 -10.18
N ARG A 211 -3.87 7.56 -9.29
CA ARG A 211 -4.92 8.57 -9.07
C ARG A 211 -5.44 9.20 -10.37
N ASP A 212 -4.53 9.66 -11.23
CA ASP A 212 -4.92 10.42 -12.42
C ASP A 212 -5.61 9.52 -13.45
N ASN A 213 -5.21 8.25 -13.56
CA ASN A 213 -5.88 7.28 -14.42
C ASN A 213 -7.23 6.83 -13.85
N LEU A 214 -7.32 6.64 -12.52
CA LEU A 214 -8.58 6.36 -11.84
C LEU A 214 -9.58 7.48 -12.11
N ASN A 215 -9.17 8.73 -11.89
CA ASN A 215 -10.00 9.91 -12.15
C ASN A 215 -10.38 10.07 -13.63
N ALA A 216 -9.57 9.53 -14.55
CA ALA A 216 -9.87 9.47 -15.98
C ALA A 216 -10.71 8.25 -16.40
N ASN A 217 -11.25 7.46 -15.46
CA ASN A 217 -11.98 6.21 -15.70
C ASN A 217 -11.17 5.15 -16.48
N LYS A 218 -9.84 5.14 -16.30
CA LYS A 218 -8.91 4.14 -16.86
C LYS A 218 -8.45 3.13 -15.82
N GLY A 219 -9.16 3.04 -14.70
CA GLY A 219 -8.87 2.11 -13.63
C GLY A 219 -9.24 0.68 -14.01
N GLU A 220 -8.38 -0.26 -13.63
CA GLU A 220 -8.62 -1.68 -13.77
C GLU A 220 -9.03 -2.31 -12.43
N LYS A 221 -9.67 -3.49 -12.51
CA LYS A 221 -10.23 -4.22 -11.37
C LYS A 221 -9.33 -5.36 -10.88
N GLU A 222 -8.43 -5.84 -11.75
CA GLU A 222 -7.56 -6.98 -11.50
C GLU A 222 -6.28 -6.62 -10.77
N GLN A 223 -5.88 -7.44 -9.80
CA GLN A 223 -4.62 -7.25 -9.09
C GLN A 223 -3.42 -7.20 -10.06
N VAL A 224 -2.49 -6.29 -9.80
CA VAL A 224 -1.24 -6.18 -10.55
C VAL A 224 -0.46 -7.50 -10.52
N SER A 225 -0.02 -7.97 -11.69
CA SER A 225 0.97 -9.05 -11.74
C SER A 225 2.34 -8.48 -11.42
N LEU A 226 2.93 -8.89 -10.29
CA LEU A 226 4.32 -8.59 -9.94
C LEU A 226 5.32 -9.52 -10.66
N LYS A 227 4.83 -10.38 -11.57
CA LYS A 227 5.63 -11.34 -12.32
C LYS A 227 6.06 -10.74 -13.66
N GLY A 228 7.15 -9.96 -13.65
CA GLY A 228 7.84 -9.55 -14.88
C GLY A 228 8.14 -8.06 -15.01
N THR A 229 9.07 -7.74 -15.92
CA THR A 229 9.69 -6.45 -16.28
C THR A 229 8.75 -5.30 -16.64
N THR A 230 7.45 -5.42 -16.42
CA THR A 230 6.51 -4.32 -16.60
C THR A 230 6.77 -3.32 -15.48
N GLY A 231 7.39 -2.18 -15.81
CA GLY A 231 7.66 -1.11 -14.86
C GLY A 231 6.39 -0.54 -14.21
N LEU A 232 6.51 0.67 -13.65
CA LEU A 232 5.42 1.43 -13.00
C LEU A 232 4.08 1.42 -13.78
N GLY A 233 4.10 1.22 -15.10
CA GLY A 233 2.94 1.21 -16.00
C GLY A 233 1.73 0.42 -15.51
N ASN A 234 1.90 -0.80 -15.00
CA ASN A 234 0.75 -1.59 -14.52
C ASN A 234 0.21 -1.09 -13.17
N GLN A 235 1.06 -0.46 -12.34
CA GLN A 235 0.64 0.13 -11.06
C GLN A 235 -0.13 1.45 -11.25
N LEU A 236 -0.08 2.03 -12.45
CA LEU A 236 -0.81 3.26 -12.76
C LEU A 236 -2.32 3.03 -12.94
N GLN A 237 -2.78 1.79 -13.09
CA GLN A 237 -4.18 1.48 -13.39
C GLN A 237 -4.73 0.32 -12.56
N ARG A 238 -3.87 -0.61 -12.11
CA ARG A 238 -4.29 -1.83 -11.40
C ARG A 238 -4.06 -1.72 -9.89
N PRO A 239 -4.93 -2.32 -9.06
CA PRO A 239 -4.70 -2.41 -7.62
C PRO A 239 -3.49 -3.29 -7.28
N LEU A 240 -2.75 -2.89 -6.24
CA LEU A 240 -1.64 -3.65 -5.67
C LEU A 240 -2.13 -4.84 -4.83
N ALA A 241 -3.25 -4.67 -4.13
CA ALA A 241 -3.89 -5.69 -3.33
C ALA A 241 -5.41 -5.69 -3.57
N VAL A 242 -5.99 -6.88 -3.69
CA VAL A 242 -7.43 -7.10 -3.82
C VAL A 242 -7.80 -8.23 -2.87
N LEU A 243 -8.69 -7.95 -1.92
CA LEU A 243 -9.20 -8.94 -0.97
C LEU A 243 -10.72 -8.99 -1.03
N TYR A 244 -11.26 -10.20 -1.00
CA TYR A 244 -12.68 -10.46 -0.84
C TYR A 244 -12.87 -11.35 0.37
N THR A 245 -13.84 -11.03 1.21
CA THR A 245 -14.12 -11.79 2.43
C THR A 245 -15.60 -11.78 2.75
N THR A 246 -16.04 -12.79 3.48
CA THR A 246 -17.37 -12.86 4.08
C THR A 246 -17.29 -12.33 5.52
N VAL A 247 -18.23 -11.48 5.87
CA VAL A 247 -18.39 -10.94 7.22
C VAL A 247 -19.70 -11.48 7.77
N VAL A 248 -19.59 -12.18 8.90
CA VAL A 248 -20.70 -12.72 9.68
C VAL A 248 -20.33 -12.48 11.15
N PRO A 249 -21.24 -11.98 12.01
CA PRO A 249 -20.98 -11.79 13.43
C PRO A 249 -20.69 -13.14 14.09
N SER A 250 -20.17 -13.14 15.32
CA SER A 250 -19.97 -14.37 16.10
C SER A 250 -21.14 -14.59 17.07
N ASN A 251 -22.33 -15.00 16.58
CA ASN A 251 -23.42 -15.49 17.43
C ASN A 251 -23.68 -17.00 17.22
N ALA A 252 -23.68 -17.77 18.31
CA ALA A 252 -23.43 -19.22 18.27
C ALA A 252 -24.48 -20.08 17.54
N SER A 253 -25.69 -19.57 17.26
CA SER A 253 -26.78 -20.37 16.70
C SER A 253 -27.22 -19.98 15.28
N ALA A 254 -27.13 -18.72 14.87
CA ALA A 254 -27.63 -18.25 13.56
C ALA A 254 -26.51 -18.17 12.49
N ASN A 255 -25.25 -18.08 12.91
CA ASN A 255 -24.10 -17.88 12.04
C ASN A 255 -23.89 -18.95 10.96
N VAL A 256 -24.08 -20.22 11.32
CA VAL A 256 -23.82 -21.32 10.37
C VAL A 256 -24.83 -21.29 9.24
N ASP A 257 -26.07 -20.93 9.56
CA ASP A 257 -27.15 -20.83 8.58
C ASP A 257 -27.01 -19.56 7.73
N LEU A 258 -26.58 -18.44 8.31
CA LEU A 258 -26.22 -17.22 7.58
C LEU A 258 -25.05 -17.46 6.61
N TYR A 259 -23.99 -18.13 7.07
CA TYR A 259 -22.86 -18.49 6.23
C TYR A 259 -23.29 -19.42 5.11
N ARG A 260 -24.09 -20.45 5.41
CA ARG A 260 -24.66 -21.34 4.38
C ARG A 260 -25.54 -20.58 3.39
N ALA A 261 -26.36 -19.64 3.85
CA ALA A 261 -27.21 -18.80 3.00
C ALA A 261 -26.37 -17.96 2.03
N LEU A 262 -25.30 -17.31 2.52
CA LEU A 262 -24.34 -16.59 1.68
C LEU A 262 -23.60 -17.51 0.71
N CYS A 263 -23.46 -18.80 1.02
CA CYS A 263 -22.75 -19.79 0.22
C CYS A 263 -23.66 -20.63 -0.69
N LYS A 264 -24.97 -20.37 -0.73
CA LYS A 264 -25.87 -21.12 -1.61
C LYS A 264 -25.47 -20.90 -3.07
N PRO A 265 -25.28 -21.97 -3.87
CA PRO A 265 -25.11 -21.82 -5.30
C PRO A 265 -26.41 -21.28 -5.89
N THR A 266 -26.33 -20.21 -6.67
CA THR A 266 -27.45 -19.79 -7.52
C THR A 266 -27.71 -20.89 -8.56
N ASN A 267 -28.97 -21.10 -8.96
CA ASN A 267 -29.39 -22.21 -9.84
C ASN A 267 -28.66 -22.27 -11.21
N ALA A 268 -27.85 -21.27 -11.55
CA ALA A 268 -27.01 -21.23 -12.73
C ALA A 268 -25.69 -22.03 -12.62
N ASP A 269 -25.33 -22.57 -11.44
CA ASP A 269 -23.97 -23.06 -11.14
C ASP A 269 -23.85 -24.57 -10.83
N LEU A 270 -24.82 -25.39 -11.24
CA LEU A 270 -24.81 -26.86 -11.00
C LEU A 270 -23.67 -27.64 -11.71
N GLN A 271 -22.63 -26.98 -12.25
CA GLN A 271 -21.52 -27.65 -12.93
C GLN A 271 -20.12 -27.35 -12.39
N GLY A 272 -19.95 -26.58 -11.32
CA GLY A 272 -18.60 -26.31 -10.82
C GLY A 272 -18.61 -25.92 -9.36
N SER A 273 -18.10 -26.82 -8.52
CA SER A 273 -17.82 -26.59 -7.10
C SER A 273 -17.15 -25.23 -6.89
N ARG A 274 -17.92 -24.22 -6.47
CA ARG A 274 -17.38 -22.93 -6.04
C ARG A 274 -17.31 -22.94 -4.54
N LYS A 275 -16.06 -22.86 -4.06
CA LYS A 275 -15.75 -22.61 -2.67
C LYS A 275 -16.18 -21.18 -2.31
N CYS A 276 -17.15 -21.08 -1.41
CA CYS A 276 -16.74 -20.55 -0.11
C CYS A 276 -15.62 -21.47 0.42
#